data_AF-A0AAJ5RE54-F1
#
_entry.id   AF-A0AAJ5RE54-F1
#
_cell.length_a   1.000
_cell.length_b   1.000
_cell.length_c   1.000
_cell.angle_alpha   90.00
_cell.angle_beta   90.00
_cell.angle_gamma   90.00
#
_symmetry.space_group_name_H-M   'P 1'
#
loop_
_entity.id
_entity.type
_entity.pdbx_description
1 polymer ?
#
loop_
_entity_poly.entity_id
_entity_poly.type
_entity_poly.pdbx_seq_one_letter_code
_entity_poly.pdbx_strand_id
1 'polypeptide(L)'
;MTGYMNQILNALLKNGDYMTANELADVVAVSQKTIYRSVKSINETYKMTLVESEHGRGYLLNYQNYLQIMKQTHEKDYVAFSPVERRNVIILSCLFNAPFTKSIENLYHKFYVSETLIRQEAPMSRIRT
;
A
#
# COMPACT_ATOMS: atom_id res chain seq x y z
N MET A 1 -10.11 -1.64 -18.35
CA MET A 1 -11.28 -1.46 -17.45
C MET A 1 -10.90 -1.88 -16.02
N THR A 2 -10.04 -1.11 -15.35
CA THR A 2 -9.53 -1.43 -13.99
C THR A 2 -9.34 -0.19 -13.08
N GLY A 3 -9.50 1.03 -13.61
CA GLY A 3 -9.16 2.27 -12.88
C GLY A 3 -9.99 2.51 -11.61
N TYR A 4 -11.29 2.25 -11.67
CA TYR A 4 -12.21 2.54 -10.56
C TYR A 4 -11.93 1.69 -9.30
N MET A 5 -11.50 0.43 -9.47
CA MET A 5 -11.20 -0.45 -8.32
C MET A 5 -10.03 0.08 -7.49
N ASN A 6 -8.96 0.51 -8.16
CA ASN A 6 -7.80 1.10 -7.50
C ASN A 6 -8.16 2.45 -6.85
N GLN A 7 -9.02 3.24 -7.48
CA GLN A 7 -9.49 4.51 -6.91
C GLN A 7 -10.30 4.29 -5.62
N ILE A 8 -11.17 3.26 -5.58
CA ILE A 8 -11.92 2.88 -4.36
C ILE A 8 -10.97 2.46 -3.24
N LEU A 9 -10.01 1.58 -3.53
CA LEU A 9 -9.04 1.12 -2.53
C LEU A 9 -8.19 2.28 -1.98
N ASN A 10 -7.74 3.18 -2.86
CA ASN A 10 -7.00 4.36 -2.46
C ASN A 10 -7.82 5.34 -1.62
N ALA A 11 -9.11 5.50 -1.91
CA ALA A 11 -10.01 6.34 -1.13
C ALA A 11 -10.17 5.79 0.30
N LEU A 12 -10.46 4.50 0.43
CA LEU A 12 -10.60 3.82 1.72
C LEU A 12 -9.29 3.84 2.53
N LEU A 13 -8.15 3.62 1.87
CA LEU A 13 -6.83 3.66 2.51
C LEU A 13 -6.49 5.07 3.05
N LYS A 14 -6.84 6.12 2.31
CA LYS A 14 -6.59 7.51 2.71
C LYS A 14 -7.50 7.96 3.85
N ASN A 15 -8.76 7.51 3.84
CA ASN A 15 -9.73 7.86 4.87
C ASN A 15 -9.37 7.17 6.20
N GLY A 16 -9.04 5.88 6.16
CA GLY A 16 -8.66 5.10 7.34
C GLY A 16 -9.83 4.70 8.25
N ASP A 17 -11.07 5.04 7.88
CA ASP A 17 -12.31 4.69 8.59
C ASP A 17 -13.41 4.31 7.57
N TYR A 18 -14.64 4.09 8.06
CA TYR A 18 -15.79 3.74 7.22
C TYR A 18 -16.14 4.87 6.24
N MET A 19 -16.40 4.49 4.98
CA MET A 19 -16.95 5.37 3.95
C MET A 19 -18.25 4.80 3.39
N THR A 20 -19.28 5.63 3.29
CA THR A 20 -20.56 5.26 2.69
C THR A 20 -20.44 5.05 1.18
N ALA A 21 -21.41 4.34 0.59
CA ALA A 21 -21.49 4.16 -0.86
C ALA A 21 -21.62 5.50 -1.62
N ASN A 22 -22.25 6.51 -1.00
CA ASN A 22 -22.36 7.86 -1.56
C ASN A 22 -20.99 8.56 -1.60
N GLU A 23 -20.27 8.57 -0.49
CA GLU A 23 -18.96 9.23 -0.42
C GLU A 23 -17.97 8.61 -1.40
N LEU A 24 -17.96 7.28 -1.51
CA LEU A 24 -17.12 6.59 -2.51
C LEU A 24 -17.56 6.90 -3.94
N ALA A 25 -18.87 6.99 -4.20
CA ALA A 25 -19.41 7.35 -5.51
C ALA A 25 -18.98 8.75 -5.93
N ASP A 26 -19.01 9.72 -5.01
CA ASP A 26 -18.61 11.10 -5.25
C ASP A 26 -17.10 11.23 -5.48
N VAL A 27 -16.28 10.55 -4.67
CA VAL A 27 -14.80 10.57 -4.80
C VAL A 27 -14.34 9.95 -6.12
N VAL A 28 -14.99 8.89 -6.57
CA VAL A 28 -14.62 8.12 -7.77
C VAL A 28 -15.38 8.60 -9.01
N ALA A 29 -16.33 9.54 -8.84
CA ALA A 29 -17.22 10.08 -9.87
C ALA A 29 -18.01 8.98 -10.62
N VAL A 30 -18.59 8.03 -9.88
CA VAL A 30 -19.39 6.93 -10.42
C VAL A 30 -20.70 6.77 -9.66
N SER A 31 -21.65 6.00 -10.21
CA SER A 31 -22.88 5.70 -9.49
C SER A 31 -22.63 4.81 -8.26
N GLN A 32 -23.47 4.91 -7.22
CA GLN A 32 -23.44 3.97 -6.09
C GLN A 32 -23.56 2.51 -6.55
N LYS A 33 -24.37 2.23 -7.59
CA LYS A 33 -24.51 0.90 -8.18
C LYS A 33 -23.18 0.35 -8.71
N THR A 34 -22.34 1.23 -9.24
CA THR A 34 -20.99 0.90 -9.67
C THR A 34 -20.12 0.56 -8.46
N ILE A 35 -20.19 1.34 -7.36
CA ILE A 35 -19.46 1.04 -6.13
C ILE A 35 -19.82 -0.34 -5.58
N TYR A 36 -21.11 -0.67 -5.44
CA TYR A 36 -21.57 -1.99 -4.98
C TYR A 36 -20.97 -3.13 -5.83
N ARG A 37 -21.00 -2.98 -7.15
CA ARG A 37 -20.45 -3.97 -8.09
C ARG A 37 -18.93 -4.06 -8.03
N SER A 38 -18.25 -2.92 -7.95
CA SER A 38 -16.80 -2.84 -7.88
C SER A 38 -16.26 -3.43 -6.58
N VAL A 39 -16.88 -3.15 -5.43
CA VAL A 39 -16.52 -3.75 -4.13
C VAL A 39 -16.65 -5.27 -4.18
N LYS A 40 -17.78 -5.77 -4.71
CA LYS A 40 -17.96 -7.21 -4.92
C LYS A 40 -16.87 -7.80 -5.83
N SER A 41 -16.59 -7.13 -6.95
CA SER A 41 -15.55 -7.55 -7.89
C SER A 41 -14.15 -7.54 -7.27
N ILE A 42 -13.83 -6.58 -6.39
CA ILE A 42 -12.55 -6.53 -5.67
C ILE A 42 -12.39 -7.77 -4.79
N ASN A 43 -13.39 -8.06 -3.95
CA ASN A 43 -13.34 -9.22 -3.04
C ASN A 43 -13.28 -10.55 -3.81
N GLU A 44 -13.97 -10.65 -4.95
CA GLU A 44 -13.95 -11.84 -5.82
C GLU A 44 -12.60 -12.02 -6.52
N THR A 45 -11.99 -10.93 -7.01
CA THR A 45 -10.71 -10.96 -7.74
C THR A 45 -9.59 -11.52 -6.86
N TYR A 46 -9.55 -11.10 -5.60
CA TYR A 46 -8.51 -11.51 -4.67
C TYR A 46 -8.86 -12.73 -3.81
N LYS A 47 -10.07 -13.28 -3.99
CA LYS A 47 -10.61 -14.41 -3.21
C LYS A 47 -10.53 -14.21 -1.69
N MET A 48 -10.56 -12.95 -1.25
CA MET A 48 -10.50 -12.56 0.15
C MET A 48 -11.27 -11.26 0.36
N THR A 49 -11.81 -11.07 1.57
CA THR A 49 -12.56 -9.86 1.92
C THR A 49 -11.59 -8.70 2.12
N LEU A 50 -11.38 -7.91 1.08
CA LEU A 50 -10.50 -6.74 1.11
C LEU A 50 -11.25 -5.49 1.59
N VAL A 51 -12.50 -5.38 1.17
CA VAL A 51 -13.41 -4.33 1.59
C VAL A 51 -14.55 -4.97 2.36
N GLU A 52 -14.66 -4.62 3.64
CA GLU A 52 -15.74 -5.02 4.52
C GLU A 52 -16.93 -4.09 4.31
N SER A 53 -18.12 -4.67 4.27
CA SER A 53 -19.37 -3.92 4.16
C SER A 53 -20.17 -4.09 5.45
N GLU A 54 -20.43 -2.98 6.13
CA GLU A 54 -21.28 -2.96 7.31
C GLU A 54 -22.56 -2.17 7.06
N HIS A 55 -23.69 -2.79 7.39
CA HIS A 55 -24.98 -2.16 7.25
C HIS A 55 -25.08 -0.91 8.14
N GLY A 56 -25.46 0.21 7.56
CA GLY A 56 -25.58 1.49 8.26
C GLY A 56 -24.27 2.27 8.46
N ARG A 57 -23.10 1.65 8.26
CA ARG A 57 -21.78 2.33 8.38
C ARG A 57 -21.08 2.52 7.04
N GLY A 58 -21.27 1.60 6.09
CA GLY A 58 -20.67 1.69 4.76
C GLY A 58 -19.56 0.66 4.57
N TYR A 59 -18.41 1.12 4.09
CA TYR A 59 -17.29 0.28 3.67
C TYR A 59 -16.02 0.62 4.42
N LEU A 60 -15.29 -0.42 4.82
CA LEU A 60 -14.00 -0.29 5.47
C LEU A 60 -12.96 -1.14 4.74
N LEU A 61 -11.74 -0.65 4.62
CA LEU A 61 -10.63 -1.45 4.14
C LEU A 61 -10.19 -2.42 5.24
N ASN A 62 -10.23 -3.71 4.98
CA ASN A 62 -9.56 -4.68 5.84
C ASN A 62 -8.03 -4.54 5.64
N TYR A 63 -7.40 -3.76 6.51
CA TYR A 63 -6.00 -3.40 6.37
C TYR A 63 -5.06 -4.61 6.44
N GLN A 64 -5.36 -5.61 7.28
CA GLN A 64 -4.56 -6.82 7.38
C GLN A 64 -4.57 -7.61 6.07
N ASN A 65 -5.75 -7.80 5.49
CA ASN A 65 -5.91 -8.48 4.21
C ASN A 65 -5.26 -7.69 3.07
N TYR A 66 -5.41 -6.37 3.08
CA TYR A 66 -4.73 -5.48 2.12
C TYR A 66 -3.20 -5.66 2.16
N LEU A 67 -2.59 -5.65 3.34
CA LEU A 67 -1.15 -5.90 3.49
C LEU A 67 -0.74 -7.29 3.01
N GLN A 68 -1.56 -8.32 3.25
CA GLN A 68 -1.29 -9.67 2.79
C GLN A 68 -1.28 -9.76 1.26
N ILE A 69 -2.25 -9.13 0.59
CA ILE A 69 -2.23 -9.03 -0.88
C ILE A 69 -0.99 -8.30 -1.35
N MET A 70 -0.71 -7.12 -0.80
CA MET A 70 0.46 -6.33 -1.22
C MET A 70 1.75 -7.14 -1.10
N LYS A 71 1.91 -7.94 -0.03
CA LYS A 71 3.02 -8.88 0.13
C LYS A 71 3.03 -9.97 -0.95
N GLN A 72 1.89 -10.61 -1.23
CA GLN A 72 1.77 -11.68 -2.22
C GLN A 72 1.94 -11.19 -3.67
N THR A 73 1.47 -9.98 -3.99
CA THR A 73 1.70 -9.33 -5.28
C THR A 73 3.14 -8.88 -5.42
N HIS A 74 3.82 -8.46 -4.35
CA HIS A 74 5.26 -8.17 -4.42
C HIS A 74 6.15 -9.40 -4.62
N GLU A 75 5.68 -10.60 -4.30
CA GLU A 75 6.39 -11.85 -4.64
C GLU A 75 6.18 -12.29 -6.09
N LYS A 76 5.08 -11.85 -6.75
CA LYS A 76 4.72 -12.30 -8.11
C LYS A 76 4.89 -11.23 -9.19
N ASP A 77 4.73 -9.97 -8.84
CA ASP A 77 5.02 -8.81 -9.67
C ASP A 77 6.19 -8.08 -9.03
N TYR A 78 7.31 -8.02 -9.75
CA TYR A 78 8.43 -7.13 -9.46
C TYR A 78 7.94 -5.68 -9.55
N VAL A 79 7.18 -5.21 -8.55
CA VAL A 79 6.78 -3.81 -8.46
C VAL A 79 8.08 -3.05 -8.19
N ALA A 80 8.55 -2.35 -9.21
CA ALA A 80 9.67 -1.44 -9.11
C ALA A 80 9.32 -0.39 -8.05
N PHE A 81 9.78 -0.57 -6.82
CA PHE A 81 9.66 0.43 -5.77
C PHE A 81 10.17 1.76 -6.30
N SER A 82 9.35 2.80 -6.25
CA SER A 82 9.84 4.14 -6.52
C SER A 82 10.93 4.49 -5.49
N PRO A 83 11.88 5.39 -5.82
CA PRO A 83 12.89 5.85 -4.87
C PRO A 83 12.32 6.36 -3.54
N VAL A 84 11.12 6.96 -3.56
CA VAL A 84 10.45 7.46 -2.37
C VAL A 84 9.94 6.31 -1.49
N GLU A 85 9.24 5.34 -2.08
CA GLU A 85 8.71 4.19 -1.34
C GLU A 85 9.83 3.35 -0.72
N ARG A 86 10.91 3.12 -1.48
CA ARG A 86 12.08 2.40 -0.98
C ARG A 86 12.68 3.10 0.26
N ARG A 87 12.87 4.42 0.21
CA ARG A 87 13.39 5.20 1.36
C ARG A 87 12.47 5.12 2.57
N ASN A 88 11.16 5.25 2.39
CA ASN A 88 10.20 5.18 3.50
C ASN A 88 10.29 3.82 4.21
N VAL A 89 10.36 2.74 3.44
CA VAL A 89 10.48 1.38 3.97
C VAL A 89 11.81 1.17 4.71
N ILE A 90 12.92 1.71 4.19
CA ILE A 90 14.23 1.64 4.85
C ILE A 90 14.22 2.43 6.16
N ILE A 91 13.70 3.65 6.16
CA ILE A 91 13.60 4.50 7.36
C ILE A 91 12.77 3.81 8.44
N LEU A 92 11.59 3.28 8.10
CA LEU A 92 10.76 2.54 9.04
C LEU A 92 11.51 1.34 9.62
N SER A 93 12.22 0.58 8.79
CA SER A 93 13.04 -0.54 9.27
C SER A 93 14.11 -0.06 10.26
N CYS A 94 14.78 1.07 10.02
CA CYS A 94 15.74 1.62 10.98
C CYS A 94 15.08 2.02 12.29
N LEU A 95 13.95 2.76 12.23
CA LEU A 95 13.24 3.24 13.42
C LEU A 95 12.75 2.09 14.31
N PHE A 96 12.18 1.04 13.72
CA PHE A 96 11.68 -0.12 14.47
C PHE A 96 12.79 -1.00 15.06
N ASN A 97 14.00 -0.94 14.51
CA ASN A 97 15.13 -1.75 14.99
C ASN A 97 16.11 -0.96 15.85
N ALA A 98 15.90 0.35 16.04
CA ALA A 98 16.73 1.16 16.91
C ALA A 98 16.70 0.62 18.36
N PRO A 99 17.84 0.61 19.07
CA PRO A 99 19.16 1.14 18.70
C PRO A 99 20.05 0.14 17.94
N PHE A 100 19.54 -1.03 17.57
CA PHE A 100 20.33 -2.10 16.95
C PHE A 100 20.65 -1.78 15.49
N THR A 101 21.91 -2.04 15.11
CA THR A 101 22.38 -1.81 13.75
C THR A 101 21.92 -2.92 12.81
N LYS A 102 21.49 -2.54 11.61
CA LYS A 102 21.30 -3.48 10.48
C LYS A 102 22.32 -3.19 9.39
N SER A 103 22.81 -4.25 8.75
CA SER A 103 23.70 -4.11 7.58
C SER A 103 22.96 -3.45 6.43
N ILE A 104 23.69 -2.66 5.64
CA ILE A 104 23.12 -1.93 4.51
C ILE A 104 22.70 -2.90 3.41
N GLU A 105 23.46 -3.98 3.21
CA GLU A 105 23.13 -5.06 2.27
C GLU A 105 21.77 -5.68 2.62
N ASN A 106 21.54 -5.98 3.90
CA ASN A 106 20.28 -6.54 4.38
C ASN A 106 19.11 -5.55 4.27
N LEU A 107 19.34 -4.25 4.47
CA LEU A 107 18.31 -3.22 4.31
C LEU A 107 17.86 -3.09 2.85
N TYR A 108 18.78 -3.27 1.91
CA TYR A 108 18.52 -3.07 0.48
C TYR A 108 18.24 -4.36 -0.31
N HIS A 109 18.52 -5.54 0.25
CA HIS A 109 18.43 -6.85 -0.40
C HIS A 109 17.10 -7.07 -1.14
N LYS A 110 15.98 -6.69 -0.52
CA LYS A 110 14.63 -6.89 -1.09
C LYS A 110 14.28 -5.97 -2.27
N PHE A 111 15.09 -4.96 -2.55
CA PHE A 111 14.82 -4.01 -3.62
C PHE A 111 15.62 -4.30 -4.91
N TYR A 112 16.51 -5.30 -4.90
CA TYR A 112 17.32 -5.70 -6.06
C TYR A 112 18.01 -4.51 -6.76
N VAL A 113 18.47 -3.53 -5.98
CA VAL A 113 19.13 -2.33 -6.48
C VAL A 113 20.64 -2.54 -6.61
N SER A 114 21.27 -1.82 -7.54
CA SER A 114 22.72 -1.84 -7.69
C SER A 114 23.41 -1.19 -6.49
N GLU A 115 24.63 -1.62 -6.20
CA GLU A 115 25.46 -1.06 -5.14
C GLU A 115 25.70 0.45 -5.31
N THR A 116 25.76 0.94 -6.55
CA THR A 116 25.87 2.37 -6.87
C THR A 116 24.65 3.16 -6.39
N LEU A 117 23.44 2.63 -6.59
CA LEU A 117 22.20 3.25 -6.15
C LEU A 117 22.07 3.20 -4.63
N ILE A 118 22.51 2.11 -3.99
CA ILE A 118 22.59 2.01 -2.52
C ILE A 118 23.45 3.14 -1.97
N ARG A 119 24.65 3.38 -2.53
CA ARG A 119 25.54 4.46 -2.07
C ARG A 119 24.96 5.86 -2.27
N GLN A 120 24.16 6.05 -3.32
CA GLN A 120 23.50 7.33 -3.59
C GLN A 120 22.34 7.61 -2.62
N GLU A 121 21.60 6.58 -2.21
CA GLU A 121 20.41 6.71 -1.36
C GLU A 121 20.65 6.49 0.13
N ALA A 122 21.64 5.66 0.48
CA ALA A 122 22.07 5.50 1.86
C ALA A 122 22.29 6.91 2.43
N PRO A 123 21.85 7.17 3.66
CA PRO A 123 21.99 8.48 4.27
C PRO A 123 23.45 8.89 4.12
N MET A 124 23.66 9.85 3.20
CA MET A 124 24.97 10.39 2.87
C MET A 124 25.66 10.69 4.19
N SER A 125 26.94 10.35 4.23
CA SER A 125 27.95 10.62 5.24
C SER A 125 28.14 12.11 5.58
N ARG A 126 27.04 12.85 5.75
CA ARG A 126 26.98 14.28 6.03
C ARG A 126 25.85 14.56 7.02
N ILE A 127 25.96 13.96 8.19
CA ILE A 127 25.71 14.74 9.40
C ILE A 127 27.09 15.26 9.78
N ARG A 128 27.47 16.40 9.19
CA ARG A 128 28.52 17.24 9.79
C ARG A 128 27.84 17.90 10.98
N THR A 129 28.12 17.36 12.16
CA THR A 129 28.01 18.10 13.42
C THR A 129 28.87 19.35 13.38
#